data_AF-A0A416RSV8-F1
#
_entry.id   AF-A0A416RSV8-F1
#
_cell.length_a   1.000
_cell.length_b   1.000
_cell.length_c   1.000
_cell.angle_alpha   90.00
_cell.angle_beta   90.00
_cell.angle_gamma   90.00
#
_symmetry.space_group_name_H-M   'P 1'
#
loop_
_entity.id
_entity.type
_entity.pdbx_description
1 polymer ?
#
loop_
_entity_poly.entity_id
_entity_poly.type
_entity_poly.pdbx_seq_one_letter_code
_entity_poly.pdbx_strand_id
1 'polypeptide(L)'
;MNNLPVDQLCELFLQTINQYSALEKSTHTYDVEPKIYLAEIHTIAAIRAHENINITDLAKLQGTSRSAASQAVSRLVKKGFIEKRVSPDTDNEVILSLTEKGEKVSDLHDKQHILLREKLTAILNKYPPETVDILSSLAIDVQKMWKELS
;
A
#
# COMPACT_ATOMS: atom_id res chain seq x y z
N MET A 1 12.17 -34.15 9.48
CA MET A 1 11.34 -33.65 10.60
C MET A 1 10.11 -33.03 9.96
N ASN A 2 8.90 -33.47 10.32
CA ASN A 2 7.68 -32.96 9.72
C ASN A 2 7.46 -31.50 10.15
N ASN A 3 7.62 -30.56 9.22
CA ASN A 3 7.31 -29.13 9.40
C ASN A 3 5.80 -28.84 9.35
N LEU A 4 4.94 -29.86 9.51
CA LEU A 4 3.48 -29.78 9.47
C LEU A 4 2.89 -28.52 10.15
N PRO A 5 3.37 -28.07 11.34
CA PRO A 5 2.85 -26.84 11.96
C PRO A 5 3.22 -25.56 11.22
N VAL A 6 4.42 -25.48 10.63
CA VAL A 6 4.90 -24.31 9.87
C VAL A 6 4.25 -24.30 8.49
N ASP A 7 4.13 -25.45 7.83
CA ASP A 7 3.50 -25.55 6.51
C ASP A 7 2.02 -25.14 6.59
N GLN A 8 1.30 -25.59 7.62
CA GLN A 8 -0.08 -25.18 7.87
C GLN A 8 -0.18 -23.68 8.16
N LEU A 9 0.75 -23.11 8.94
CA LEU A 9 0.79 -21.68 9.21
C LEU A 9 1.01 -20.88 7.91
N CYS A 10 1.97 -21.30 7.08
CA CYS A 10 2.24 -20.70 5.78
C CYS A 10 1.02 -20.76 4.85
N GLU A 11 0.32 -21.88 4.82
CA GLU A 11 -0.90 -22.03 4.03
C GLU A 11 -2.00 -21.08 4.52
N LEU A 12 -2.22 -20.97 5.83
CA LEU A 12 -3.20 -20.05 6.41
C LEU A 12 -2.87 -18.59 6.10
N PHE A 13 -1.59 -18.20 6.19
CA PHE A 13 -1.16 -16.86 5.79
C PHE A 13 -1.43 -16.59 4.31
N LEU A 14 -1.08 -17.53 3.43
CA LEU A 14 -1.32 -17.39 2.00
C LEU A 14 -2.82 -17.27 1.68
N GLN A 15 -3.65 -18.12 2.29
CA GLN A 15 -5.10 -18.06 2.14
C GLN A 15 -5.65 -16.72 2.64
N THR A 16 -5.17 -16.22 3.78
CA THR A 16 -5.57 -14.92 4.33
C THR A 16 -5.20 -13.77 3.40
N ILE A 17 -3.98 -13.76 2.85
CA ILE A 17 -3.53 -12.75 1.87
C ILE A 17 -4.40 -12.79 0.61
N ASN A 18 -4.72 -13.98 0.11
CA ASN A 18 -5.56 -14.14 -1.07
C ASN A 18 -7.00 -13.66 -0.83
N GLN A 19 -7.58 -13.98 0.33
CA GLN A 19 -8.91 -13.52 0.71
C GLN A 19 -8.96 -11.99 0.88
N TYR A 20 -7.95 -11.41 1.52
CA TYR A 20 -7.81 -9.96 1.63
C TYR A 20 -7.68 -9.31 0.24
N SER A 21 -6.84 -9.84 -0.64
CA SER A 21 -6.66 -9.33 -2.00
C SER A 21 -7.95 -9.38 -2.83
N ALA A 22 -8.77 -10.41 -2.63
CA ALA A 22 -10.09 -10.51 -3.27
C ALA A 22 -11.08 -9.49 -2.71
N LEU A 23 -11.13 -9.33 -1.38
CA LEU A 23 -11.94 -8.31 -0.71
C LEU A 23 -11.57 -6.92 -1.21
N GLU A 24 -10.28 -6.59 -1.25
CA GLU A 24 -9.76 -5.29 -1.66
C GLU A 24 -10.20 -4.96 -3.10
N LYS A 25 -10.05 -5.91 -4.03
CA LYS A 25 -10.53 -5.75 -5.43
C LYS A 25 -12.04 -5.52 -5.51
N SER A 26 -12.83 -6.20 -4.68
CA SER A 26 -14.29 -6.08 -4.69
C SER A 26 -14.81 -4.80 -4.02
N THR A 27 -14.04 -4.19 -3.14
CA THR A 27 -14.43 -3.01 -2.33
C THR A 27 -13.89 -1.69 -2.90
N HIS A 28 -12.85 -1.74 -3.74
CA HIS A 28 -12.21 -0.58 -4.36
C HIS A 28 -12.72 -0.25 -5.76
N THR A 29 -13.98 -0.60 -6.06
CA THR A 29 -14.67 -0.08 -7.23
C THR A 29 -15.26 1.29 -6.91
N TYR A 30 -14.41 2.30 -6.78
CA TYR A 30 -14.89 3.67 -6.63
C TYR A 30 -15.52 4.12 -7.94
N ASP A 31 -16.77 4.58 -7.88
CA ASP A 31 -17.45 5.21 -9.01
C ASP A 31 -16.92 6.64 -9.19
N VAL A 32 -15.67 6.72 -9.64
CA VAL A 32 -14.91 7.97 -9.82
C VAL A 32 -14.47 8.03 -11.28
N GLU A 33 -14.77 9.16 -11.94
CA GLU A 33 -14.38 9.39 -13.33
C GLU A 33 -13.14 10.28 -13.47
N PRO A 34 -12.12 9.90 -14.26
CA PRO A 34 -12.04 8.68 -15.06
C PRO A 34 -11.79 7.46 -14.17
N LYS A 35 -12.34 6.30 -14.57
CA LYS A 35 -12.16 5.01 -13.90
C LYS A 35 -10.74 4.81 -13.34
N ILE A 36 -10.68 4.43 -12.08
CA ILE A 36 -9.44 4.17 -11.34
C ILE A 36 -9.35 2.70 -10.90
N TYR A 37 -8.14 2.15 -10.91
CA TYR A 37 -7.86 0.78 -10.49
C TYR A 37 -7.16 0.72 -9.12
N LEU A 38 -7.26 -0.41 -8.43
CA LEU A 38 -6.68 -0.60 -7.10
C LEU A 38 -5.20 -0.20 -6.98
N ALA A 39 -4.36 -0.63 -7.92
CA ALA A 39 -2.94 -0.26 -7.93
C ALA A 39 -2.72 1.27 -8.08
N GLU A 40 -3.61 1.96 -8.81
CA GLU A 40 -3.56 3.41 -8.95
C GLU A 40 -3.99 4.11 -7.66
N ILE A 41 -4.98 3.57 -6.95
CA ILE A 41 -5.40 4.04 -5.62
C ILE A 41 -4.26 3.88 -4.61
N HIS A 42 -3.57 2.73 -4.59
CA HIS A 42 -2.41 2.53 -3.72
C HIS A 42 -1.27 3.51 -4.02
N THR A 43 -1.04 3.84 -5.31
CA THR A 43 -0.08 4.91 -5.67
C THR A 43 -0.52 6.27 -5.16
N ILE A 44 -1.81 6.63 -5.25
CA ILE A 44 -2.35 7.88 -4.69
C ILE A 44 -2.15 7.92 -3.17
N ALA A 45 -2.52 6.85 -2.46
CA ALA A 45 -2.37 6.75 -1.02
C ALA A 45 -0.90 6.85 -0.58
N ALA A 46 0.02 6.21 -1.32
CA ALA A 46 1.45 6.30 -1.08
C ALA A 46 1.97 7.74 -1.20
N ILE A 47 1.47 8.50 -2.18
CA ILE A 47 1.85 9.91 -2.36
C ILE A 47 1.29 10.80 -1.27
N ARG A 48 0.06 10.55 -0.80
CA ARG A 48 -0.50 11.27 0.34
C ARG A 48 0.31 11.05 1.63
N ALA A 49 0.74 9.82 1.86
CA ALA A 49 1.41 9.43 3.09
C ALA A 49 2.89 9.91 3.18
N HIS A 50 3.47 10.35 2.07
CA HIS A 50 4.89 10.72 2.00
C HIS A 50 5.03 12.09 1.31
N GLU A 51 5.22 13.13 2.13
CA GLU A 51 5.49 14.47 1.62
C GLU A 51 6.75 14.49 0.73
N ASN A 52 6.71 15.31 -0.31
CA ASN A 52 7.81 15.51 -1.26
C ASN A 52 8.33 14.20 -1.94
N ILE A 53 7.52 13.15 -2.00
CA ILE A 53 7.95 11.89 -2.64
C ILE A 53 8.21 12.07 -4.14
N ASN A 54 9.36 11.60 -4.61
CA ASN A 54 9.69 11.56 -6.04
C ASN A 54 9.43 10.15 -6.63
N ILE A 55 9.58 10.01 -7.95
CA ILE A 55 9.35 8.72 -8.66
C ILE A 55 10.31 7.61 -8.19
N THR A 56 11.55 7.97 -7.84
CA THR A 56 12.56 7.01 -7.37
C THR A 56 12.17 6.43 -6.02
N ASP A 57 11.71 7.28 -5.10
CA ASP A 57 11.28 6.86 -3.77
C ASP A 57 9.98 6.06 -3.83
N LEU A 58 9.03 6.48 -4.67
CA LEU A 58 7.81 5.72 -4.94
C LEU A 58 8.12 4.32 -5.47
N ALA A 59 9.08 4.19 -6.39
CA ALA A 59 9.47 2.90 -6.95
C ALA A 59 10.04 1.95 -5.87
N LYS A 60 10.92 2.49 -5.00
CA LYS A 60 11.48 1.74 -3.87
C LYS A 60 10.39 1.32 -2.88
N LEU A 61 9.50 2.25 -2.52
CA LEU A 61 8.40 2.01 -1.59
C LEU A 61 7.47 0.90 -2.08
N GLN A 62 7.16 0.88 -3.38
CA GLN A 62 6.27 -0.11 -4.00
C GLN A 62 6.98 -1.39 -4.44
N GLY A 63 8.30 -1.51 -4.23
CA GLY A 63 9.09 -2.67 -4.70
C GLY A 63 9.03 -2.87 -6.23
N THR A 64 8.90 -1.78 -7.00
CA THR A 64 8.76 -1.82 -8.46
C THR A 64 9.92 -1.12 -9.16
N SER A 65 10.02 -1.27 -10.48
CA SER A 65 11.04 -0.57 -11.25
C SER A 65 10.71 0.91 -11.40
N ARG A 66 11.74 1.75 -11.55
CA ARG A 66 11.55 3.19 -11.82
C ARG A 66 10.73 3.43 -13.09
N SER A 67 10.87 2.58 -14.11
CA SER A 67 10.08 2.68 -15.34
C SER A 67 8.60 2.36 -15.11
N ALA A 68 8.28 1.34 -14.31
CA ALA A 68 6.91 1.00 -13.95
C ALA A 68 6.25 2.11 -13.10
N ALA A 69 6.95 2.63 -12.09
CA ALA A 69 6.48 3.76 -11.28
C ALA A 69 6.23 5.01 -12.15
N SER A 70 7.15 5.34 -13.06
CA SER A 70 7.01 6.48 -13.98
C SER A 70 5.78 6.35 -14.89
N GLN A 71 5.49 5.13 -15.38
CA GLN A 71 4.29 4.86 -16.17
C GLN A 71 3.00 5.02 -15.34
N ALA A 72 2.99 4.53 -14.10
CA ALA A 72 1.85 4.67 -13.19
C ALA A 72 1.57 6.16 -12.90
N VAL A 73 2.60 6.92 -12.53
CA VAL A 73 2.52 8.37 -12.31
C VAL A 73 2.01 9.09 -13.57
N SER A 74 2.55 8.78 -14.74
CA SER A 74 2.13 9.44 -15.99
C SER A 74 0.66 9.19 -16.32
N ARG A 75 0.15 7.98 -16.05
CA ARG A 75 -1.28 7.68 -16.20
C ARG A 75 -2.14 8.49 -15.22
N LEU A 76 -1.75 8.55 -13.96
CA LEU A 76 -2.49 9.27 -12.91
C LEU A 76 -2.48 10.79 -13.12
N VAL A 77 -1.37 11.35 -13.62
CA VAL A 77 -1.29 12.75 -14.07
C VAL A 77 -2.25 12.99 -15.22
N LYS A 78 -2.25 12.13 -16.25
CA LYS A 78 -3.19 12.23 -17.38
C LYS A 78 -4.66 12.15 -16.93
N LYS A 79 -4.96 11.37 -15.88
CA LYS A 79 -6.30 11.24 -15.29
C LYS A 79 -6.67 12.40 -14.34
N GLY A 80 -5.71 13.28 -14.02
CA GLY A 80 -5.90 14.46 -13.17
C GLY A 80 -5.98 14.15 -11.66
N PHE A 81 -5.44 13.02 -11.20
CA PHE A 81 -5.40 12.67 -9.77
C PHE A 81 -4.11 13.13 -9.08
N ILE A 82 -3.03 13.25 -9.83
CA ILE A 82 -1.70 13.62 -9.34
C ILE A 82 -1.17 14.73 -10.23
N GLU A 83 -0.31 15.58 -9.67
CA GLU A 83 0.50 16.51 -10.41
C GLU A 83 1.97 16.46 -9.96
N LYS A 84 2.84 16.91 -10.87
CA LYS A 84 4.28 17.03 -10.65
C LYS A 84 4.60 18.48 -10.30
N ARG A 85 5.37 18.70 -9.25
CA ARG A 85 5.83 20.02 -8.82
C ARG A 85 7.35 20.02 -8.67
N VAL A 86 7.97 21.18 -8.80
CA VAL A 86 9.38 21.36 -8.41
C VAL A 86 9.45 21.26 -6.89
N SER A 87 10.46 20.57 -6.38
CA SER A 87 10.68 20.43 -4.95
C SER A 87 10.89 21.81 -4.31
N PRO A 88 10.29 22.08 -3.13
CA PRO A 88 10.60 23.29 -2.38
C PRO A 88 12.04 23.29 -1.85
N ASP A 89 12.67 22.11 -1.75
CA ASP A 89 14.00 21.94 -1.18
C ASP A 89 15.12 22.07 -2.21
N THR A 90 14.85 21.76 -3.49
CA THR A 90 15.82 21.86 -4.58
C THR A 90 15.17 22.20 -5.93
N ASP A 91 15.81 23.08 -6.71
CA ASP A 91 15.28 23.52 -8.02
C ASP A 91 15.32 22.43 -9.12
N ASN A 92 15.99 21.31 -8.87
CA ASN A 92 16.23 20.26 -9.86
C ASN A 92 15.39 18.99 -9.62
N GLU A 93 14.70 18.90 -8.50
CA GLU A 93 13.93 17.71 -8.14
C GLU A 93 12.44 17.89 -8.45
N VAL A 94 11.83 16.85 -8.99
CA VAL A 94 10.40 16.81 -9.28
C VAL A 94 9.72 15.86 -8.31
N ILE A 95 8.83 16.43 -7.49
CA ILE A 95 8.04 15.73 -6.50
C ILE A 95 6.61 15.52 -6.99
N LEU A 96 5.92 14.57 -6.36
CA LEU A 96 4.54 14.22 -6.65
C LEU A 96 3.63 14.81 -5.58
N SER A 97 2.48 15.32 -6.01
CA SER A 97 1.45 15.83 -5.11
C SER A 97 0.06 15.44 -5.63
N LEU A 98 -0.89 15.27 -4.72
CA LEU A 98 -2.27 14.99 -5.10
C LEU A 98 -2.97 16.27 -5.57
N THR A 99 -3.82 16.13 -6.58
CA THR A 99 -4.82 17.16 -6.87
C THR A 99 -5.99 17.02 -5.89
N GLU A 100 -6.93 17.98 -5.87
CA GLU A 100 -8.17 17.85 -5.08
C GLU A 100 -8.92 16.54 -5.38
N LYS A 101 -8.84 16.08 -6.63
CA LYS A 101 -9.43 14.81 -7.05
C LYS A 101 -8.69 13.60 -6.50
N GLY A 102 -7.35 13.65 -6.46
CA GLY A 102 -6.52 12.64 -5.81
C GLY A 102 -6.81 12.54 -4.32
N GLU A 103 -6.93 13.68 -3.64
CA GLU A 103 -7.28 13.75 -2.20
C GLU A 103 -8.62 13.07 -1.92
N LYS A 104 -9.66 13.35 -2.73
CA LYS A 104 -10.97 12.70 -2.59
C LYS A 104 -10.90 11.18 -2.70
N VAL A 105 -10.11 10.65 -3.64
CA VAL A 105 -9.90 9.20 -3.78
C VAL A 105 -9.16 8.66 -2.55
N SER A 106 -8.12 9.35 -2.09
CA SER A 106 -7.37 8.91 -0.92
C SER A 106 -8.22 8.92 0.35
N ASP A 107 -9.11 9.91 0.53
CA ASP A 107 -10.05 9.97 1.65
C ASP A 107 -11.01 8.78 1.67
N LEU A 108 -11.51 8.37 0.50
CA LEU A 108 -12.39 7.21 0.38
C LEU A 108 -11.65 5.94 0.79
N HIS A 109 -10.40 5.79 0.33
CA HIS A 109 -9.52 4.69 0.71
C HIS A 109 -9.22 4.68 2.21
N ASP A 110 -8.90 5.82 2.81
CA ASP A 110 -8.56 5.91 4.23
C ASP A 110 -9.77 5.58 5.12
N LYS A 111 -10.98 6.00 4.74
CA LYS A 111 -12.22 5.60 5.45
C LYS A 111 -12.41 4.09 5.46
N GLN A 112 -12.08 3.41 4.36
CA GLN A 112 -12.15 1.94 4.32
C GLN A 112 -11.07 1.30 5.21
N HIS A 113 -9.84 1.82 5.21
CA HIS A 113 -8.79 1.36 6.11
C HIS A 113 -9.12 1.57 7.57
N ILE A 114 -9.77 2.68 7.94
CA ILE A 114 -10.26 2.92 9.30
C ILE A 114 -11.26 1.83 9.69
N LEU A 115 -12.26 1.55 8.85
CA LEU A 115 -13.23 0.50 9.12
C LEU A 115 -12.55 -0.88 9.27
N LEU A 116 -11.63 -1.22 8.37
CA LEU A 116 -10.91 -2.48 8.44
C LEU A 116 -10.05 -2.57 9.71
N ARG A 117 -9.37 -1.47 10.08
CA ARG A 117 -8.57 -1.37 11.29
C ARG A 117 -9.44 -1.60 12.53
N GLU A 118 -10.62 -1.01 12.62
CA GLU A 118 -11.55 -1.25 13.73
C GLU A 118 -11.95 -2.73 13.83
N LYS A 119 -12.25 -3.38 12.70
CA LYS A 119 -12.58 -4.82 12.67
C LYS A 119 -11.38 -5.68 13.08
N LEU A 120 -10.18 -5.36 12.61
CA LEU A 120 -8.95 -6.06 12.99
C LEU A 120 -8.61 -5.86 14.46
N THR A 121 -8.75 -4.64 14.99
CA THR A 121 -8.57 -4.36 16.43
C THR A 121 -9.53 -5.20 17.27
N ALA A 122 -10.80 -5.32 16.87
CA ALA A 122 -11.76 -6.18 17.58
C ALA A 122 -11.40 -7.68 17.53
N ILE A 123 -10.73 -8.14 16.47
CA ILE A 123 -10.19 -9.51 16.39
C ILE A 123 -8.99 -9.66 17.31
N LEU A 124 -8.02 -8.74 17.24
CA LEU A 124 -6.78 -8.78 18.01
C LEU A 124 -7.02 -8.66 19.51
N ASN A 125 -8.05 -7.94 19.94
CA ASN A 125 -8.47 -7.86 21.35
C ASN A 125 -8.92 -9.22 21.95
N LYS A 126 -9.12 -10.25 21.13
CA LYS A 126 -9.41 -11.62 21.60
C LYS A 126 -8.14 -12.40 21.96
N TYR A 127 -6.97 -11.85 21.65
CA TYR A 127 -5.66 -12.45 21.88
C TYR A 127 -4.91 -11.68 22.96
N PRO A 128 -3.86 -12.25 23.56
CA PRO A 128 -3.02 -11.54 24.52
C PRO A 128 -2.47 -10.23 23.95
N PRO A 129 -2.34 -9.15 24.76
CA PRO A 129 -1.86 -7.85 24.29
C PRO A 129 -0.52 -7.90 23.55
N GLU A 130 0.38 -8.80 23.96
CA GLU A 130 1.69 -9.02 23.34
C GLU A 130 1.64 -9.63 21.93
N THR A 131 0.47 -10.13 21.50
CA THR A 131 0.31 -10.79 20.19
C THR A 131 0.70 -9.85 19.04
N VAL A 132 0.36 -8.57 19.14
CA VAL A 132 0.68 -7.57 18.10
C VAL A 132 2.19 -7.38 17.99
N ASP A 133 2.90 -7.32 19.12
CA ASP A 133 4.34 -7.16 19.14
C ASP A 133 5.04 -8.40 18.55
N ILE A 134 4.59 -9.60 18.93
CA ILE A 134 5.11 -10.87 18.41
C ILE A 134 4.92 -10.97 16.89
N LEU A 135 3.72 -10.66 16.39
CA LEU A 135 3.43 -10.70 14.95
C LEU A 135 4.25 -9.66 14.19
N SER A 136 4.47 -8.48 14.77
CA SER A 136 5.29 -7.42 14.16
C SER A 136 6.76 -7.83 14.06
N SER A 137 7.32 -8.40 15.13
CA SER A 137 8.70 -8.92 15.12
C SER A 137 8.87 -10.05 14.11
N LEU A 138 7.94 -11.01 14.07
CA LEU A 138 7.95 -12.09 13.08
C LEU A 138 7.95 -11.55 11.64
N ALA A 139 7.08 -10.57 11.35
CA ALA A 139 7.01 -9.96 10.02
C ALA A 139 8.32 -9.28 9.62
N ILE A 140 8.97 -8.57 10.55
CA ILE A 140 10.28 -7.93 10.32
C ILE A 140 11.35 -8.98 10.01
N ASP A 141 11.42 -10.06 10.79
CA ASP A 141 12.41 -11.12 10.57
C ASP A 141 12.23 -11.81 9.22
N VAL A 142 10.98 -12.07 8.82
CA VAL A 142 10.65 -12.64 7.50
C VAL A 142 11.03 -11.68 6.37
N GLN A 143 10.77 -10.38 6.50
CA GLN A 143 11.18 -9.38 5.51
C GLN A 143 12.70 -9.28 5.37
N LYS A 144 13.43 -9.40 6.48
CA LYS A 144 14.89 -9.43 6.47
C LYS A 144 15.42 -10.65 5.72
N MET A 145 14.87 -11.83 6.00
CA MET A 145 15.21 -13.05 5.28
C MET A 145 14.98 -12.92 3.77
N TRP A 146 13.87 -12.31 3.32
CA TRP A 146 13.64 -12.10 1.89
C TRP A 146 14.71 -11.23 1.22
N LYS A 147 15.19 -10.19 1.90
CA LYS A 147 16.26 -9.31 1.40
C LYS A 147 17.61 -10.03 1.31
N GLU A 148 17.86 -11.01 2.18
CA GLU A 148 19.08 -11.83 2.12
C GLU A 148 19.06 -12.83 0.96
N LEU A 149 17.87 -13.19 0.47
CA LEU A 149 17.66 -14.14 -0.62
C LEU A 149 17.54 -13.49 -2.01
N SER A 150 17.36 -12.17 -2.08
CA SER A 150 17.18 -11.37 -3.32
C SER A 150 18.46 -10.68 -3.77
#